data_AF-A0A9D5KHG4-F1
#
_entry.id   AF-A0A9D5KHG4-F1
#
_cell.length_a   1.000
_cell.length_b   1.000
_cell.length_c   1.000
_cell.angle_alpha   90.00
_cell.angle_beta   90.00
_cell.angle_gamma   90.00
#
_symmetry.space_group_name_H-M   'P 1'
#
loop_
_entity.id
_entity.type
_entity.pdbx_description
1 polymer ?
#
loop_
_entity_poly.entity_id
_entity_poly.type
_entity_poly.pdbx_seq_one_letter_code
_entity_poly.pdbx_strand_id
1 'polypeptide(L)'
;MSLRPFHLWLVSLCTFAVAMVLAPDQRIALAVGMIAHVPVFLWGVFDIRAQFFCHALFRAPAEEHMVAVTFDDGPDPELTPAILDLLKRHAATATFFVVGAAAEKHPDLVKRMVAEGHTVACHDLTHSVLANFRLTRQMIREIGAARDSIAGITGKAPALYRPPVGLANPHLGKALDTLGMTCIGWSRSARDAGNRREGRLKELRALADPGEVIMLHDCLPRRELKEKVLDNVNRLLEAIERRGLRAVSVNELFAVPAYGNARGA
;
A
#
# COMPACT_ATOMS: atom_id res chain seq x y z
N MET A 1 -5.74 -27.47 0.03
CA MET A 1 -5.42 -26.30 0.87
C MET A 1 -4.01 -25.86 0.53
N SER A 2 -3.81 -24.65 -0.01
CA SER A 2 -2.45 -24.12 -0.20
C SER A 2 -1.89 -23.70 1.17
N LEU A 3 -0.72 -24.22 1.53
CA LEU A 3 -0.01 -23.81 2.74
C LEU A 3 0.41 -22.34 2.58
N ARG A 4 -0.28 -21.44 3.27
CA ARG A 4 0.14 -20.02 3.34
C ARG A 4 1.36 -19.88 4.26
N PRO A 5 2.22 -18.86 4.06
CA PRO A 5 3.32 -18.54 4.98
C PRO A 5 2.92 -18.50 6.46
N PHE A 6 1.67 -18.13 6.74
CA PHE A 6 1.12 -18.17 8.09
C PHE A 6 1.13 -19.54 8.77
N HIS A 7 0.78 -20.58 8.04
CA HIS A 7 0.75 -21.93 8.58
C HIS A 7 2.16 -22.44 8.87
N LEU A 8 3.15 -22.05 8.05
CA LEU A 8 4.55 -22.40 8.29
C LEU A 8 5.07 -21.80 9.60
N TRP A 9 4.69 -20.56 9.89
CA TRP A 9 5.02 -19.91 11.15
C TRP A 9 4.33 -20.56 12.35
N LEU A 10 3.05 -20.93 12.24
CA LEU A 10 2.32 -21.62 13.30
C LEU A 10 2.95 -23.00 13.60
N VAL A 11 3.33 -23.74 12.55
CA VAL A 11 4.04 -25.01 12.68
C VAL A 11 5.41 -24.81 13.34
N SER A 12 6.13 -23.74 13.01
CA SER A 12 7.41 -23.41 13.66
C SER A 12 7.22 -23.12 15.15
N LEU A 13 6.14 -22.42 15.53
CA LEU A 13 5.78 -22.14 16.93
C LEU A 13 5.47 -23.40 17.72
N CYS A 14 4.64 -24.29 17.15
CA CYS A 14 4.31 -25.56 17.78
C CYS A 14 5.56 -26.44 17.94
N THR A 15 6.40 -26.50 16.90
CA THR A 15 7.68 -27.24 16.95
C THR A 15 8.60 -26.68 18.04
N PHE A 16 8.69 -25.35 18.13
CA PHE A 16 9.46 -24.69 19.17
C PHE A 16 8.92 -24.97 20.58
N ALA A 17 7.59 -24.87 20.77
CA ALA A 17 6.96 -25.17 22.06
C ALA A 17 7.19 -26.63 22.49
N VAL A 18 7.11 -27.58 21.57
CA VAL A 18 7.42 -29.00 21.84
C VAL A 18 8.91 -29.16 22.19
N ALA A 19 9.81 -28.51 21.44
CA ALA A 19 11.24 -28.54 21.74
C ALA A 19 11.57 -27.97 23.13
N MET A 20 10.84 -26.94 23.59
CA MET A 20 11.02 -26.40 24.94
C MET A 20 10.67 -27.39 26.05
N VAL A 21 9.76 -28.33 25.78
CA VAL A 21 9.35 -29.36 26.75
C VAL A 21 10.26 -30.58 26.69
N LEU A 22 10.70 -30.99 25.49
CA LEU A 22 11.40 -32.25 25.27
C LEU A 22 12.94 -32.12 25.25
N ALA A 23 13.48 -30.93 25.00
CA ALA A 23 14.92 -30.77 24.87
C ALA A 23 15.62 -30.85 26.25
N PRO A 24 16.74 -31.60 26.34
CA PRO A 24 17.50 -31.70 27.59
C PRO A 24 18.17 -30.37 27.99
N ASP A 25 18.44 -29.48 27.03
CA ASP A 25 18.95 -28.13 27.27
C ASP A 25 18.00 -27.08 26.65
N GLN A 26 17.31 -26.35 27.53
CA GLN A 26 16.36 -25.31 27.14
C GLN A 26 17.04 -24.09 26.49
N ARG A 27 18.33 -23.85 26.72
CA ARG A 27 19.05 -22.73 26.07
C ARG A 27 19.24 -23.01 24.58
N ILE A 28 19.60 -24.25 24.24
CA ILE A 28 19.75 -24.69 22.85
C ILE A 28 18.40 -24.64 22.14
N ALA A 29 17.35 -25.16 22.76
CA ALA A 29 16.02 -25.15 22.17
C ALA A 29 15.49 -23.70 21.99
N LEU A 30 15.77 -22.78 22.93
CA LEU A 30 15.44 -21.35 22.82
C LEU A 30 16.19 -20.70 21.65
N ALA A 31 17.50 -20.94 21.55
CA ALA A 31 18.32 -20.40 20.46
C ALA A 31 17.84 -20.89 19.08
N VAL A 32 17.60 -22.20 18.93
CA VAL A 32 17.07 -22.80 17.69
C VAL A 32 15.70 -22.22 17.36
N GLY A 33 14.82 -22.10 18.36
CA GLY A 33 13.51 -21.50 18.23
C GLY A 33 13.56 -20.06 17.73
N MET A 34 14.38 -19.22 18.33
CA MET A 34 14.55 -17.83 17.92
C MET A 34 15.09 -17.73 16.50
N ILE A 35 16.10 -18.52 16.14
CA ILE A 35 16.70 -18.54 14.80
C ILE A 35 15.69 -18.98 13.73
N ALA A 36 14.82 -19.96 14.04
CA ALA A 36 13.81 -20.42 13.11
C ALA A 36 12.62 -19.46 13.00
N HIS A 37 12.21 -18.84 14.11
CA HIS A 37 10.93 -18.14 14.21
C HIS A 37 11.02 -16.65 13.89
N VAL A 38 12.06 -15.97 14.38
CA VAL A 38 12.20 -14.53 14.24
C VAL A 38 12.31 -14.12 12.77
N PRO A 39 13.13 -14.76 11.91
CA PRO A 39 13.22 -14.38 10.49
C PRO A 39 11.91 -14.55 9.73
N VAL A 40 11.15 -15.62 9.99
CA VAL A 40 9.85 -15.85 9.35
C VAL A 40 8.83 -14.81 9.79
N PHE A 41 8.80 -14.48 11.08
CA PHE A 41 7.95 -13.42 11.61
C PHE A 41 8.30 -12.06 10.99
N LEU A 42 9.59 -11.70 10.99
CA LEU A 42 10.06 -10.45 10.40
C LEU A 42 9.75 -10.40 8.89
N TRP A 43 9.92 -11.50 8.16
CA TRP A 43 9.55 -11.56 6.74
C TRP A 43 8.08 -11.17 6.54
N GLY A 44 7.14 -11.73 7.31
CA GLY A 44 5.74 -11.34 7.16
C GLY A 44 5.37 -9.97 7.74
N VAL A 45 6.21 -9.37 8.59
CA VAL A 45 6.08 -7.95 8.99
C VAL A 45 6.52 -7.01 7.86
N PHE A 46 7.64 -7.32 7.21
CA PHE A 46 8.30 -6.45 6.23
C PHE A 46 7.91 -6.72 4.78
N ASP A 47 7.23 -7.83 4.49
CA ASP A 47 6.78 -8.20 3.16
C ASP A 47 5.28 -8.48 3.14
N ILE A 48 4.50 -7.45 2.78
CA ILE A 48 3.04 -7.53 2.64
C ILE A 48 2.60 -8.63 1.65
N ARG A 49 3.47 -9.02 0.71
CA ARG A 49 3.20 -10.07 -0.30
C ARG A 49 3.24 -11.46 0.31
N ALA A 50 3.85 -11.63 1.48
CA ALA A 50 3.77 -12.88 2.25
C ALA A 50 2.34 -13.14 2.76
N GLN A 51 1.46 -12.12 2.75
CA GLN A 51 0.06 -12.20 3.20
C GLN A 51 -0.09 -12.87 4.56
N PHE A 52 0.87 -12.59 5.45
CA PHE A 52 1.02 -13.30 6.71
C PHE A 52 -0.03 -12.84 7.74
N PHE A 53 -0.24 -11.53 7.85
CA PHE A 53 -1.17 -10.94 8.82
C PHE A 53 -2.46 -10.37 8.22
N CYS A 54 -2.51 -10.19 6.89
CA CYS A 54 -3.69 -9.78 6.16
C CYS A 54 -3.63 -10.31 4.73
N HIS A 55 -4.80 -10.46 4.09
CA HIS A 55 -4.87 -10.71 2.67
C HIS A 55 -4.72 -9.38 1.94
N ALA A 56 -3.61 -9.21 1.21
CA ALA A 56 -3.33 -8.01 0.43
C ALA A 56 -3.35 -8.30 -1.07
N LEU A 57 -3.98 -7.43 -1.85
CA LEU A 57 -3.90 -7.45 -3.31
C LEU A 57 -2.65 -6.68 -3.74
N PHE A 58 -1.74 -7.33 -4.44
CA PHE A 58 -0.44 -6.72 -4.81
C PHE A 58 -0.01 -6.99 -6.25
N ARG A 59 -0.61 -7.98 -6.93
CA ARG A 59 -0.42 -8.29 -8.35
C ARG A 59 -1.66 -9.01 -8.89
N ALA A 60 -2.17 -8.57 -10.03
CA ALA A 60 -3.23 -9.25 -10.77
C ALA A 60 -2.66 -10.28 -11.77
N PRO A 61 -3.46 -11.24 -12.26
CA PRO A 61 -3.07 -12.10 -13.37
C PRO A 61 -2.63 -11.27 -14.59
N ALA A 62 -1.63 -11.78 -15.32
CA ALA A 62 -1.00 -11.05 -16.44
C ALA A 62 -1.87 -11.02 -17.73
N GLU A 63 -3.11 -11.49 -17.66
CA GLU A 63 -4.01 -11.64 -18.80
C GLU A 63 -4.67 -10.32 -19.18
N GLU A 64 -4.71 -9.37 -18.25
CA GLU A 64 -5.20 -8.03 -18.49
C GLU A 64 -4.01 -7.13 -18.82
N HIS A 65 -4.01 -6.49 -20.00
CA HIS A 65 -3.00 -5.52 -20.44
C HIS A 65 -3.08 -4.20 -19.63
N MET A 66 -3.13 -4.33 -18.31
CA MET A 66 -3.35 -3.28 -17.33
C MET A 66 -2.26 -3.30 -16.28
N VAL A 67 -1.97 -2.12 -15.74
CA VAL A 67 -1.01 -1.90 -14.66
C VAL A 67 -1.56 -0.81 -13.75
N ALA A 68 -1.45 -1.00 -12.44
CA ALA A 68 -1.87 0.01 -11.48
C ALA A 68 -0.70 0.89 -11.07
N VAL A 69 -0.79 2.18 -11.40
CA VAL A 69 0.14 3.21 -10.90
C VAL A 69 -0.46 3.80 -9.62
N THR A 70 0.30 3.76 -8.54
CA THR A 70 -0.19 4.17 -7.22
C THR A 70 0.75 5.17 -6.55
N PHE A 71 0.18 6.12 -5.81
CA PHE A 71 0.90 7.19 -5.12
C PHE A 71 0.53 7.19 -3.64
N ASP A 72 1.54 7.17 -2.78
CA ASP A 72 1.38 7.23 -1.32
C ASP A 72 1.83 8.60 -0.77
N ASP A 73 1.39 8.90 0.46
CA ASP A 73 1.78 10.03 1.32
C ASP A 73 1.17 11.41 1.00
N GLY A 74 0.45 11.56 -0.11
CA GLY A 74 -0.22 12.81 -0.49
C GLY A 74 -1.49 13.16 0.28
N PRO A 75 -2.12 14.32 -0.06
CA PRO A 75 -1.75 15.22 -1.14
C PRO A 75 -0.69 16.25 -0.72
N ASP A 76 0.25 16.53 -1.61
CA ASP A 76 1.18 17.66 -1.55
C ASP A 76 0.69 18.81 -2.45
N PRO A 77 0.70 20.08 -1.97
CA PRO A 77 0.14 21.21 -2.71
C PRO A 77 0.90 21.57 -4.00
N GLU A 78 2.13 21.11 -4.19
CA GLU A 78 2.94 21.45 -5.36
C GLU A 78 3.14 20.26 -6.31
N LEU A 79 3.36 19.06 -5.77
CA LEU A 79 3.66 17.87 -6.55
C LEU A 79 2.40 17.14 -7.02
N THR A 80 1.43 16.90 -6.14
CA THR A 80 0.18 16.22 -6.50
C THR A 80 -0.54 16.85 -7.69
N PRO A 81 -0.79 18.19 -7.75
CA PRO A 81 -1.46 18.77 -8.92
C PRO A 81 -0.67 18.60 -10.22
N ALA A 82 0.66 18.62 -10.16
CA ALA A 82 1.51 18.41 -11.33
C ALA A 82 1.50 16.95 -11.80
N ILE A 83 1.39 15.99 -10.87
CA ILE A 83 1.18 14.57 -11.19
C ILE A 83 -0.19 14.36 -11.84
N LEU A 84 -1.25 15.00 -11.33
CA LEU A 84 -2.58 14.94 -11.94
C LEU A 84 -2.58 15.47 -13.39
N ASP A 85 -1.96 16.63 -13.62
CA ASP A 85 -1.80 17.18 -14.97
C ASP A 85 -1.04 16.23 -15.91
N LEU A 86 -0.04 15.52 -15.39
CA LEU A 86 0.73 14.55 -16.14
C LEU A 86 -0.09 13.29 -16.47
N LEU A 87 -0.81 12.72 -15.50
CA LEU A 87 -1.70 11.58 -15.72
C LEU A 87 -2.75 11.90 -16.79
N LYS A 88 -3.33 13.10 -16.75
CA LYS A 88 -4.27 13.58 -17.76
C LYS A 88 -3.67 13.62 -19.16
N ARG A 89 -2.42 14.07 -19.32
CA ARG A 89 -1.73 14.09 -20.63
C ARG A 89 -1.55 12.69 -21.23
N HIS A 90 -1.38 11.68 -20.37
CA HIS A 90 -1.23 10.28 -20.76
C HIS A 90 -2.56 9.50 -20.79
N ALA A 91 -3.71 10.18 -20.60
CA ALA A 91 -5.01 9.54 -20.45
C ALA A 91 -5.01 8.37 -19.44
N ALA A 92 -4.21 8.50 -18.38
CA ALA A 92 -3.99 7.48 -17.37
C ALA A 92 -4.86 7.74 -16.14
N THR A 93 -5.38 6.67 -15.52
CA THR A 93 -5.94 6.74 -14.17
C THR A 93 -5.00 6.07 -13.17
N ALA A 94 -5.15 6.40 -11.90
CA ALA A 94 -4.23 6.00 -10.83
C ALA A 94 -4.99 5.85 -9.51
N THR A 95 -4.33 5.29 -8.51
CA THR A 95 -4.83 5.26 -7.13
C THR A 95 -3.92 6.08 -6.21
N PHE A 96 -4.51 7.04 -5.49
CA PHE A 96 -3.83 7.85 -4.49
C PHE A 96 -4.19 7.32 -3.10
N PHE A 97 -3.22 6.78 -2.37
CA PHE A 97 -3.34 6.41 -0.98
C PHE A 97 -3.06 7.65 -0.12
N VAL A 98 -4.14 8.32 0.25
CA VAL A 98 -4.12 9.62 0.89
C VAL A 98 -4.05 9.51 2.41
N VAL A 99 -3.18 10.31 3.02
CA VAL A 99 -3.10 10.48 4.47
C VAL A 99 -4.22 11.41 4.91
N GLY A 100 -5.05 10.98 5.86
CA GLY A 100 -6.26 11.71 6.26
C GLY A 100 -5.99 13.17 6.69
N ALA A 101 -4.96 13.40 7.50
CA ALA A 101 -4.57 14.75 7.92
C ALA A 101 -4.06 15.64 6.77
N ALA A 102 -3.51 15.06 5.70
CA ALA A 102 -3.13 15.81 4.50
C ALA A 102 -4.35 16.11 3.64
N ALA A 103 -5.32 15.17 3.57
CA ALA A 103 -6.61 15.36 2.91
C ALA A 103 -7.36 16.58 3.46
N GLU A 104 -7.42 16.71 4.79
CA GLU A 104 -8.09 17.82 5.48
C GLU A 104 -7.45 19.18 5.19
N LYS A 105 -6.12 19.21 4.98
CA LYS A 105 -5.40 20.44 4.61
C LYS A 105 -5.59 20.83 3.15
N HIS A 106 -5.80 19.86 2.27
CA HIS A 106 -5.88 20.05 0.83
C HIS A 106 -7.13 19.39 0.21
N PRO A 107 -8.35 19.72 0.70
CA PRO A 107 -9.57 19.04 0.29
C PRO A 107 -9.88 19.23 -1.21
N ASP A 108 -9.47 20.35 -1.79
CA ASP A 108 -9.67 20.63 -3.22
C ASP A 108 -8.86 19.69 -4.11
N LEU A 109 -7.65 19.29 -3.69
CA LEU A 109 -6.86 18.29 -4.42
C LEU A 109 -7.50 16.91 -4.36
N VAL A 110 -8.05 16.52 -3.21
CA VAL A 110 -8.75 15.24 -3.05
C VAL A 110 -10.01 15.20 -3.91
N LYS A 111 -10.78 16.29 -3.96
CA LYS A 111 -11.94 16.43 -4.87
C LYS A 111 -11.49 16.35 -6.33
N ARG A 112 -10.39 17.01 -6.69
CA ARG A 112 -9.83 17.00 -8.03
C ARG A 112 -9.43 15.58 -8.47
N MET A 113 -8.77 14.80 -7.60
CA MET A 113 -8.43 13.40 -7.89
C MET A 113 -9.69 12.61 -8.31
N VAL A 114 -10.77 12.71 -7.54
CA VAL A 114 -12.02 12.01 -7.84
C VAL A 114 -12.68 12.54 -9.11
N ALA A 115 -12.69 13.86 -9.32
CA ALA A 115 -13.29 14.49 -10.49
C ALA A 115 -12.57 14.13 -11.80
N GLU A 116 -11.25 13.90 -11.74
CA GLU A 116 -10.43 13.47 -12.89
C GLU A 116 -10.44 11.94 -13.09
N GLY A 117 -11.23 11.20 -12.32
CA GLY A 117 -11.43 9.76 -12.49
C GLY A 117 -10.38 8.88 -11.79
N HIS A 118 -9.53 9.46 -10.94
CA HIS A 118 -8.63 8.69 -10.09
C HIS A 118 -9.36 8.13 -8.87
N THR A 119 -8.80 7.07 -8.30
CA THR A 119 -9.32 6.48 -7.07
C THR A 119 -8.56 7.05 -5.88
N VAL A 120 -9.30 7.55 -4.89
CA VAL A 120 -8.77 7.99 -3.59
C VAL A 120 -8.97 6.87 -2.58
N ALA A 121 -7.86 6.37 -2.04
CA ALA A 121 -7.78 5.30 -1.05
C ALA A 121 -7.17 5.84 0.26
N CYS A 122 -7.26 5.05 1.34
CA CYS A 122 -6.82 5.48 2.67
C CYS A 122 -5.38 5.03 2.99
N HIS A 123 -4.58 5.93 3.57
CA HIS A 123 -3.19 5.68 3.98
C HIS A 123 -2.89 6.05 5.43
N ASP A 124 -3.80 5.69 6.34
CA ASP A 124 -3.77 6.09 7.76
C ASP A 124 -4.06 7.59 7.95
N LEU A 125 -4.32 8.01 9.19
CA LEU A 125 -4.66 9.41 9.48
C LEU A 125 -3.44 10.31 9.50
N THR A 126 -2.35 9.84 10.13
CA THR A 126 -1.19 10.67 10.47
C THR A 126 0.13 10.15 9.89
N HIS A 127 0.12 8.97 9.26
CA HIS A 127 1.34 8.28 8.81
C HIS A 127 2.41 8.19 9.92
N SER A 128 1.99 7.75 11.11
CA SER A 128 2.89 7.64 12.28
C SER A 128 3.94 6.55 12.06
N VAL A 129 5.19 6.82 12.42
CA VAL A 129 6.26 5.79 12.48
C VAL A 129 5.91 4.63 13.43
N LEU A 130 5.00 4.87 14.37
CA LEU A 130 4.51 3.87 15.32
C LEU A 130 3.24 3.14 14.84
N ALA A 131 2.74 3.42 13.63
CA ALA A 131 1.50 2.83 13.12
C ALA A 131 1.50 1.30 13.22
N ASN A 132 2.66 0.66 12.94
CA ASN A 132 2.79 -0.79 12.98
C ASN A 132 2.84 -1.40 14.40
N PHE A 133 2.95 -0.58 15.46
CA PHE A 133 2.91 -1.05 16.85
C PHE A 133 1.52 -0.89 17.48
N ARG A 134 0.55 -0.36 16.75
CA ARG A 134 -0.81 -0.15 17.24
C ARG A 134 -1.55 -1.47 17.40
N LEU A 135 -2.38 -1.55 18.43
CA LEU A 135 -3.33 -2.66 18.61
C LEU A 135 -4.57 -2.47 17.73
N THR A 136 -5.34 -3.54 17.51
CA THR A 136 -6.53 -3.54 16.64
C THR A 136 -7.47 -2.35 16.89
N ARG A 137 -7.78 -2.03 18.16
CA ARG A 137 -8.68 -0.91 18.49
C ARG A 137 -8.10 0.46 18.07
N GLN A 138 -6.79 0.65 18.21
CA GLN A 138 -6.13 1.89 17.80
C GLN A 138 -6.12 2.00 16.26
N MET A 139 -5.84 0.90 15.56
CA MET A 139 -5.91 0.85 14.09
C MET A 139 -7.30 1.16 13.57
N ILE A 140 -8.35 0.57 14.14
CA ILE A 140 -9.74 0.84 13.75
C ILE A 140 -10.04 2.34 13.85
N ARG A 141 -9.59 2.99 14.93
CA ARG A 141 -9.81 4.43 15.11
C ARG A 141 -9.04 5.27 14.10
N GLU A 142 -7.75 5.01 13.91
CA GLU A 142 -6.90 5.80 13.02
C GLU A 142 -7.30 5.64 11.55
N ILE A 143 -7.48 4.40 11.10
CA ILE A 143 -7.91 4.09 9.73
C ILE A 143 -9.34 4.58 9.51
N GLY A 144 -10.24 4.36 10.49
CA GLY A 144 -11.61 4.84 10.45
C GLY A 144 -11.71 6.36 10.32
N ALA A 145 -10.96 7.10 11.15
CA ALA A 145 -10.92 8.55 11.09
C ALA A 145 -10.40 9.06 9.73
N ALA A 146 -9.32 8.47 9.20
CA ALA A 146 -8.81 8.84 7.88
C ALA A 146 -9.84 8.57 6.76
N ARG A 147 -10.52 7.42 6.81
CA ARG A 147 -11.61 7.07 5.89
C ARG A 147 -12.74 8.09 5.97
N ASP A 148 -13.12 8.51 7.18
CA ASP A 148 -14.21 9.46 7.40
C ASP A 148 -13.83 10.88 6.94
N SER A 149 -12.58 11.32 7.13
CA SER A 149 -12.08 12.59 6.58
C SER A 149 -12.18 12.62 5.05
N ILE A 150 -11.73 11.55 4.38
CA ILE A 150 -11.82 11.44 2.91
C ILE A 150 -13.29 11.37 2.45
N ALA A 151 -14.14 10.63 3.18
CA ALA A 151 -15.56 10.53 2.88
C ALA A 151 -16.26 11.89 3.01
N GLY A 152 -15.96 12.67 4.04
CA GLY A 152 -16.51 14.01 4.24
C GLY A 152 -16.14 14.99 3.14
N ILE A 153 -14.94 14.85 2.54
CA ILE A 153 -14.46 15.71 1.46
C ILE A 153 -15.09 15.33 0.11
N THR A 154 -15.22 14.03 -0.17
CA THR A 154 -15.53 13.50 -1.51
C THR A 154 -16.96 12.98 -1.66
N GLY A 155 -17.68 12.77 -0.55
CA GLY A 155 -18.93 12.03 -0.52
C GLY A 155 -18.77 10.53 -0.77
N LYS A 156 -17.53 10.02 -0.87
CA LYS A 156 -17.22 8.61 -1.16
C LYS A 156 -16.33 8.04 -0.08
N ALA A 157 -16.81 7.03 0.64
CA ALA A 157 -16.03 6.40 1.71
C ALA A 157 -15.03 5.38 1.13
N PRO A 158 -13.69 5.58 1.25
CA PRO A 158 -12.73 4.62 0.71
C PRO A 158 -12.92 3.20 1.28
N ALA A 159 -12.86 2.21 0.40
CA ALA A 159 -12.84 0.79 0.77
C ALA A 159 -11.45 0.15 0.61
N LEU A 160 -10.48 0.90 0.06
CA LEU A 160 -9.11 0.43 -0.13
C LEU A 160 -8.18 1.08 0.90
N TYR A 161 -7.26 0.30 1.45
CA TYR A 161 -6.27 0.74 2.42
C TYR A 161 -4.89 0.21 2.09
N ARG A 162 -3.86 1.04 2.24
CA ARG A 162 -2.46 0.60 2.24
C ARG A 162 -1.82 0.98 3.58
N PRO A 163 -1.15 0.06 4.29
CA PRO A 163 -0.48 0.40 5.54
C PRO A 163 0.73 1.32 5.27
N PRO A 164 0.96 2.35 6.10
CA PRO A 164 2.18 3.14 6.09
C PRO A 164 3.41 2.25 6.03
N VAL A 165 4.40 2.64 5.20
CA VAL A 165 5.66 1.93 4.96
C VAL A 165 5.54 0.45 4.54
N GLY A 166 4.33 -0.04 4.22
CA GLY A 166 4.05 -1.43 3.84
C GLY A 166 4.14 -2.45 4.97
N LEU A 167 4.27 -2.02 6.22
CA LEU A 167 4.41 -2.94 7.34
C LEU A 167 3.06 -3.53 7.72
N ALA A 168 3.06 -4.84 7.97
CA ALA A 168 1.91 -5.54 8.51
C ALA A 168 2.23 -6.10 9.90
N ASN A 169 1.18 -6.22 10.71
CA ASN A 169 1.26 -6.86 12.02
C ASN A 169 -0.02 -7.64 12.29
N PRO A 170 -0.05 -8.51 13.32
CA PRO A 170 -1.18 -9.39 13.62
C PRO A 170 -2.54 -8.69 13.81
N HIS A 171 -2.55 -7.38 14.10
CA HIS A 171 -3.77 -6.63 14.36
C HIS A 171 -4.41 -6.02 13.11
N LEU A 172 -3.64 -5.88 12.03
CA LEU A 172 -4.05 -5.17 10.82
C LEU A 172 -5.23 -5.85 10.13
N GLY A 173 -5.16 -7.17 9.87
CA GLY A 173 -6.24 -7.90 9.21
C GLY A 173 -7.59 -7.73 9.91
N LYS A 174 -7.63 -7.95 11.23
CA LYS A 174 -8.85 -7.77 12.03
C LYS A 174 -9.39 -6.34 12.00
N ALA A 175 -8.50 -5.33 11.98
CA ALA A 175 -8.93 -3.94 11.89
C ALA A 175 -9.59 -3.64 10.53
N LEU A 176 -8.99 -4.11 9.45
CA LEU A 176 -9.52 -3.96 8.09
C LEU A 176 -10.84 -4.71 7.89
N ASP A 177 -10.96 -5.94 8.38
CA ASP A 177 -12.22 -6.71 8.37
C ASP A 177 -13.32 -5.97 9.12
N THR A 178 -12.98 -5.39 10.30
CA THR A 178 -13.93 -4.61 11.11
C THR A 178 -14.41 -3.36 10.38
N LEU A 179 -13.57 -2.75 9.55
CA LEU A 179 -13.89 -1.56 8.77
C LEU A 179 -14.48 -1.89 7.38
N GLY A 180 -14.44 -3.16 6.95
CA GLY A 180 -14.84 -3.58 5.61
C GLY A 180 -13.91 -3.06 4.51
N MET A 181 -12.60 -3.00 4.80
CA MET A 181 -11.60 -2.44 3.88
C MET A 181 -10.68 -3.53 3.32
N THR A 182 -10.27 -3.38 2.07
CA THR A 182 -9.34 -4.27 1.39
C THR A 182 -7.92 -3.74 1.50
N CYS A 183 -6.98 -4.60 1.93
CA CYS A 183 -5.57 -4.25 1.99
C CYS A 183 -4.96 -4.30 0.58
N ILE A 184 -4.24 -3.24 0.21
CA ILE A 184 -3.52 -3.15 -1.07
C ILE A 184 -2.03 -3.06 -0.78
N GLY A 185 -1.26 -4.02 -1.32
CA GLY A 185 0.20 -3.99 -1.34
C GLY A 185 0.74 -3.46 -2.67
N TRP A 186 1.94 -3.90 -3.02
CA TRP A 186 2.54 -3.65 -4.33
C TRP A 186 3.47 -4.79 -4.72
N SER A 187 3.65 -5.00 -6.02
CA SER A 187 4.57 -5.99 -6.58
C SER A 187 5.87 -5.35 -7.08
N ARG A 188 5.81 -4.06 -7.40
CA ARG A 188 6.93 -3.23 -7.85
C ARG A 188 6.93 -1.91 -7.09
N SER A 189 8.11 -1.38 -6.78
CA SER A 189 8.27 -0.11 -6.07
C SER A 189 9.41 0.68 -6.71
N ALA A 190 9.25 2.00 -6.78
CA ALA A 190 10.29 2.92 -7.18
C ALA A 190 11.52 2.91 -6.26
N ARG A 191 11.35 2.46 -5.00
CA ARG A 191 12.39 2.52 -3.95
C ARG A 191 13.00 3.93 -3.79
N ASP A 192 12.16 4.94 -4.03
CA ASP A 192 12.40 6.38 -3.97
C ASP A 192 12.40 6.93 -2.54
N ALA A 193 11.96 6.15 -1.55
CA ALA A 193 11.92 6.50 -0.14
C ALA A 193 11.19 7.85 0.12
N GLY A 194 9.94 7.94 -0.36
CA GLY A 194 9.16 9.18 -0.26
C GLY A 194 9.81 10.31 -1.05
N ASN A 195 10.21 10.04 -2.29
CA ASN A 195 10.93 10.96 -3.17
C ASN A 195 12.30 11.47 -2.67
N ARG A 196 12.90 10.89 -1.62
CA ARG A 196 14.22 11.32 -1.08
C ARG A 196 15.42 10.72 -1.80
N ARG A 197 15.21 9.60 -2.48
CA ARG A 197 16.23 8.91 -3.27
C ARG A 197 15.85 9.03 -4.73
N GLU A 198 16.86 9.14 -5.57
CA GLU A 198 16.71 8.78 -6.97
C GLU A 198 16.42 7.27 -6.97
N GLY A 199 15.13 6.93 -6.96
CA GLY A 199 14.67 5.55 -7.18
C GLY A 199 15.37 5.04 -8.43
N ARG A 200 15.61 3.72 -8.54
CA ARG A 200 16.40 3.17 -9.65
C ARG A 200 15.65 3.43 -10.96
N LEU A 201 15.93 4.57 -11.56
CA LEU A 201 15.20 5.18 -12.66
C LEU A 201 15.26 4.36 -13.94
N LYS A 202 16.39 3.66 -14.11
CA LYS A 202 16.58 2.67 -15.16
C LYS A 202 15.68 1.44 -14.96
N GLU A 203 15.30 1.14 -13.72
CA GLU A 203 14.43 0.01 -13.39
C GLU A 203 12.95 0.39 -13.46
N LEU A 204 12.56 1.65 -13.23
CA LEU A 204 11.15 2.10 -13.34
C LEU A 204 10.50 1.68 -14.66
N ARG A 205 11.23 1.86 -15.78
CA ARG A 205 10.79 1.43 -17.12
C ARG A 205 10.61 -0.09 -17.24
N ALA A 206 11.32 -0.87 -16.44
CA ALA A 206 11.22 -2.32 -16.39
C ALA A 206 10.17 -2.81 -15.38
N LEU A 207 9.50 -1.92 -14.62
CA LEU A 207 8.48 -2.31 -13.66
C LEU A 207 7.11 -2.56 -14.28
N ALA A 208 6.88 -2.08 -15.50
CA ALA A 208 5.57 -2.09 -16.14
C ALA A 208 5.29 -3.40 -16.89
N ASP A 209 5.05 -4.48 -16.15
CA ASP A 209 4.53 -5.73 -16.72
C ASP A 209 3.00 -5.83 -16.46
N PRO A 210 2.25 -6.62 -17.26
CA PRO A 210 0.82 -6.85 -17.02
C PRO A 210 0.54 -7.32 -15.58
N GLY A 211 -0.49 -6.76 -14.97
CA GLY A 211 -0.95 -7.10 -13.63
C GLY A 211 -0.15 -6.49 -12.49
N GLU A 212 0.90 -5.71 -12.75
CA GLU A 212 1.72 -5.12 -11.68
C GLU A 212 1.00 -3.98 -10.96
N VAL A 213 1.26 -3.86 -9.65
CA VAL A 213 0.91 -2.68 -8.84
C VAL A 213 2.22 -1.96 -8.52
N ILE A 214 2.38 -0.75 -9.04
CA ILE A 214 3.59 0.06 -8.93
C ILE A 214 3.39 1.13 -7.86
N MET A 215 4.21 1.09 -6.81
CA MET A 215 4.20 2.07 -5.73
C MET A 215 5.22 3.20 -5.96
N LEU A 216 4.71 4.43 -5.98
CA LEU A 216 5.41 5.72 -5.98
C LEU A 216 4.86 6.60 -4.85
N HIS A 217 5.36 7.82 -4.71
CA HIS A 217 4.86 8.79 -3.72
C HIS A 217 4.54 10.13 -4.38
N ASP A 218 3.50 10.81 -3.92
CA ASP A 218 3.15 12.18 -4.33
C ASP A 218 3.43 13.22 -3.24
N CYS A 219 4.31 12.92 -2.27
CA CYS A 219 4.84 13.85 -1.28
C CYS A 219 6.14 14.55 -1.76
N LEU A 220 6.33 15.84 -1.44
CA LEU A 220 7.52 16.58 -1.87
C LEU A 220 8.43 16.93 -0.67
N PRO A 221 9.40 16.07 -0.30
CA PRO A 221 10.25 16.32 0.86
C PRO A 221 11.18 17.52 0.68
N ARG A 222 11.52 17.88 -0.57
CA ARG A 222 12.30 19.06 -0.93
C ARG A 222 11.85 19.58 -2.29
N ARG A 223 11.66 20.89 -2.42
CA ARG A 223 11.04 21.52 -3.60
C ARG A 223 11.85 21.30 -4.87
N GLU A 224 13.18 21.29 -4.78
CA GLU A 224 14.11 21.07 -5.90
C GLU A 224 14.00 19.68 -6.53
N LEU A 225 13.32 18.73 -5.89
CA LEU A 225 13.13 17.37 -6.41
C LEU A 225 11.91 17.27 -7.33
N LYS A 226 11.05 18.29 -7.37
CA LYS A 226 9.77 18.26 -8.11
C LYS A 226 9.94 17.85 -9.56
N GLU A 227 10.76 18.57 -10.32
CA GLU A 227 10.96 18.31 -11.76
C GLU A 227 11.53 16.91 -12.01
N LYS A 228 12.41 16.43 -11.12
CA LYS A 228 12.95 15.06 -11.21
C LYS A 228 11.86 14.02 -10.99
N VAL A 229 11.01 14.20 -9.98
CA VAL A 229 9.89 13.27 -9.71
C VAL A 229 8.94 13.23 -10.91
N LEU A 230 8.62 14.39 -11.50
CA LEU A 230 7.76 14.47 -12.68
C LEU A 230 8.37 13.78 -13.91
N ASP A 231 9.67 13.96 -14.18
CA ASP A 231 10.36 13.23 -15.26
C ASP A 231 10.31 11.71 -15.04
N ASN A 232 10.44 11.25 -13.78
CA ASN A 232 10.36 9.83 -13.43
C ASN A 232 8.98 9.24 -13.72
N VAL A 233 7.93 9.94 -13.29
CA VAL A 233 6.54 9.53 -13.53
C VAL A 233 6.24 9.55 -15.03
N ASN A 234 6.69 10.58 -15.76
CA ASN A 234 6.48 10.70 -17.21
C ASN A 234 7.11 9.52 -17.95
N ARG A 235 8.36 9.19 -17.64
CA ARG A 235 9.08 8.05 -18.24
C ARG A 235 8.44 6.70 -17.93
N LEU A 236 7.80 6.56 -16.77
CA LEU A 236 7.05 5.35 -16.44
C LEU A 236 5.79 5.26 -17.31
N LEU A 237 5.01 6.33 -17.42
CA LEU A 237 3.80 6.37 -18.25
C LEU A 237 4.12 6.12 -19.73
N GLU A 238 5.18 6.73 -20.27
CA GLU A 238 5.68 6.45 -21.62
C GLU A 238 6.12 4.98 -21.81
N ALA A 239 6.63 4.33 -20.76
CA ALA A 239 7.01 2.92 -20.83
C ALA A 239 5.79 1.99 -20.82
N ILE A 240 4.76 2.35 -20.05
CA ILE A 240 3.46 1.66 -20.02
C ILE A 240 2.82 1.72 -21.41
N GLU A 241 2.72 2.92 -22.00
CA GLU A 241 2.16 3.12 -23.33
C GLU A 241 2.92 2.37 -24.43
N ARG A 242 4.26 2.46 -24.45
CA ARG A 242 5.09 1.74 -25.43
C ARG A 242 4.97 0.21 -25.34
N ARG A 243 4.58 -0.31 -24.18
CA ARG A 243 4.32 -1.75 -23.96
C ARG A 243 2.87 -2.14 -24.30
N GLY A 244 2.03 -1.19 -24.74
CA GLY A 244 0.61 -1.43 -25.02
C GLY A 244 -0.21 -1.72 -23.77
N LEU A 245 0.25 -1.28 -22.60
CA LEU A 245 -0.46 -1.43 -21.34
C LEU A 245 -1.29 -0.18 -21.04
N ARG A 246 -2.38 -0.35 -20.28
CA ARG A 246 -3.18 0.75 -19.74
C ARG A 246 -2.85 1.00 -18.28
N ALA A 247 -2.55 2.25 -17.93
CA ALA A 247 -2.46 2.68 -16.54
C ALA A 247 -3.86 2.88 -15.97
N VAL A 248 -4.22 2.05 -15.00
CA VAL A 248 -5.55 2.01 -14.38
C VAL A 248 -5.49 2.16 -12.86
N SER A 249 -6.63 2.43 -12.25
CA SER A 249 -6.79 2.38 -10.80
C SER A 249 -6.75 0.94 -10.27
N VAL A 250 -6.34 0.76 -9.01
CA VAL A 250 -6.24 -0.56 -8.35
C VAL A 250 -7.58 -1.31 -8.34
N ASN A 251 -8.68 -0.60 -8.08
CA ASN A 251 -10.03 -1.18 -8.10
C ASN A 251 -10.40 -1.74 -9.48
N GLU A 252 -9.99 -1.07 -10.56
CA GLU A 252 -10.21 -1.56 -11.92
C GLU A 252 -9.34 -2.80 -12.18
N LEU A 253 -8.05 -2.75 -11.83
CA LEU A 253 -7.12 -3.87 -12.01
C LEU A 253 -7.56 -5.16 -11.32
N PHE A 254 -8.18 -5.06 -10.13
CA PHE A 254 -8.61 -6.22 -9.36
C PHE A 254 -10.12 -6.49 -9.41
N ALA A 255 -10.88 -5.66 -10.14
CA ALA A 255 -12.35 -5.69 -10.15
C ALA A 255 -12.97 -5.68 -8.73
N VAL A 256 -12.46 -4.80 -7.85
CA VAL A 256 -12.96 -4.63 -6.47
C VAL A 256 -13.58 -3.25 -6.25
N PRO A 257 -14.49 -3.06 -5.29
CA PRO A 257 -15.03 -1.73 -5.00
C PRO A 257 -13.95 -0.76 -4.50
N ALA A 258 -13.85 0.42 -5.14
CA ALA A 258 -13.01 1.52 -4.64
C ALA A 258 -13.57 2.15 -3.36
N TYR A 259 -14.90 2.20 -3.26
CA TYR A 259 -15.64 2.87 -2.21
C TYR A 259 -16.68 1.93 -1.61
N GLY A 260 -16.89 2.05 -0.30
CA GLY A 260 -17.91 1.30 0.43
C GLY A 260 -19.12 2.18 0.74
N ASN A 261 -20.14 1.56 1.32
CA ASN A 261 -21.28 2.29 1.86
C ASN A 261 -20.81 3.10 3.09
N ALA A 262 -21.11 4.39 3.14
CA ALA A 262 -20.96 5.17 4.36
C ALA A 262 -21.79 4.46 5.46
N ARG A 263 -21.17 4.13 6.60
CA ARG A 263 -21.95 3.59 7.72
C ARG A 263 -22.79 4.74 8.27
N GLY A 264 -24.11 4.66 8.09
CA GLY A 264 -25.08 5.62 8.62
C GLY A 264 -25.94 6.29 7.55
N ALA A 265 -26.81 5.51 6.92
CA ALA A 265 -28.17 5.93 6.63
C ALA A 265 -29.08 5.19 7.61
#